data_AF-A0A2V9N6B1-F1
#
_entry.id   AF-A0A2V9N6B1-F1
#
_cell.length_a   1.000
_cell.length_b   1.000
_cell.length_c   1.000
_cell.angle_alpha   90.00
_cell.angle_beta   90.00
_cell.angle_gamma   90.00
#
_symmetry.space_group_name_H-M   'P 1'
#
loop_
_entity.id
_entity.type
_entity.pdbx_description
1 polymer ?
#
loop_
_entity_poly.entity_id
_entity_poly.type
_entity_poly.pdbx_seq_one_letter_code
_entity_poly.pdbx_strand_id
1 'polypeptide(L)'
;MLFGTSRMGEFRTYFANEMQNMRPVFPGDEAFRLYDTFGLPLDFIQDAARDQGLEFDQHGFDRAMAEQRERARASWKGAAKQTANPAYQQLPKSIFEGYLQTRSEDCEVLAIIKNGQGVHELKLGEEGEVILDHTPFYAESGGQVGDRGTLYSDE
;
A
#
# COMPACT_ATOMS: atom_id res chain seq x y z
N MET A 1 -55.66 36.41 -9.63
CA MET A 1 -54.42 35.76 -10.10
C MET A 1 -53.38 36.85 -10.29
N LEU A 2 -52.40 37.02 -9.39
CA LEU A 2 -51.20 37.87 -9.56
C LEU A 2 -50.31 37.75 -8.30
N PHE A 3 -49.73 36.58 -8.04
CA PHE A 3 -48.77 36.39 -6.94
C PHE A 3 -47.59 35.47 -7.32
N GLY A 4 -47.34 35.25 -8.62
CA GLY A 4 -46.34 34.28 -9.09
C GLY A 4 -44.97 34.87 -9.50
N THR A 5 -44.88 36.18 -9.75
CA THR A 5 -43.69 36.78 -10.40
C THR A 5 -42.68 37.38 -9.42
N SER A 6 -43.10 37.85 -8.23
CA SER A 6 -42.19 38.51 -7.26
C SER A 6 -41.20 37.54 -6.59
N ARG A 7 -41.66 36.36 -6.16
CA ARG A 7 -40.80 35.38 -5.44
C ARG A 7 -39.70 34.77 -6.32
N MET A 8 -39.94 34.65 -7.62
CA MET A 8 -38.95 34.10 -8.58
C MET A 8 -37.84 35.11 -8.91
N GLY A 9 -38.13 36.41 -8.86
CA GLY A 9 -37.13 37.47 -9.01
C GLY A 9 -36.18 37.51 -7.81
N GLU A 10 -36.73 37.46 -6.59
CA GLU A 10 -35.96 37.43 -5.34
C GLU A 10 -35.06 36.19 -5.24
N PHE A 11 -35.57 35.01 -5.61
CA PHE A 11 -34.78 33.77 -5.64
C PHE A 11 -33.60 33.86 -6.60
N ARG A 12 -33.78 34.40 -7.81
CA ARG A 12 -32.71 34.55 -8.80
C ARG A 12 -31.60 35.47 -8.29
N THR A 13 -31.95 36.58 -7.66
CA THR A 13 -30.97 37.53 -7.10
C THR A 13 -30.22 36.89 -5.93
N TYR A 14 -30.92 36.21 -5.02
CA TYR A 14 -30.31 35.51 -3.91
C TYR A 14 -29.35 34.41 -4.39
N PHE A 15 -29.80 33.55 -5.31
CA PHE A 15 -29.00 32.47 -5.86
C PHE A 15 -27.77 32.99 -6.62
N ALA A 16 -27.91 34.06 -7.42
CA ALA A 16 -26.79 34.66 -8.13
C ALA A 16 -25.73 35.25 -7.18
N ASN A 17 -26.16 35.91 -6.10
CA ASN A 17 -25.25 36.41 -5.06
C ASN A 17 -24.55 35.27 -4.32
N GLU A 18 -25.26 34.17 -4.04
CA GLU A 18 -24.67 33.01 -3.37
C GLU A 18 -23.61 32.34 -4.25
N MET A 19 -23.90 32.18 -5.55
CA MET A 19 -22.94 31.64 -6.53
C MET A 19 -21.72 32.55 -6.74
N GLN A 20 -21.85 33.87 -6.59
CA GLN A 20 -20.72 34.79 -6.64
C GLN A 20 -19.77 34.65 -5.43
N ASN A 21 -20.28 34.18 -4.29
CA ASN A 21 -19.48 33.97 -3.08
C ASN A 21 -18.92 32.55 -2.96
N MET A 22 -19.31 31.64 -3.85
CA MET A 22 -18.85 30.25 -3.82
C MET A 22 -17.46 30.13 -4.44
N ARG A 23 -16.50 29.61 -3.66
CA ARG A 23 -15.17 29.29 -4.17
C ARG A 23 -15.15 27.85 -4.68
N PRO A 24 -14.48 27.57 -5.81
CA PRO A 24 -14.28 26.19 -6.23
C PRO A 24 -13.38 25.48 -5.20
N VAL A 25 -13.64 24.20 -4.96
CA VAL A 25 -12.90 23.42 -3.95
C VAL A 25 -11.72 22.70 -4.63
N PHE A 26 -10.53 22.78 -4.03
CA PHE A 26 -9.41 21.92 -4.37
C PHE A 26 -9.54 20.58 -3.62
N PRO A 27 -9.71 19.45 -4.33
CA PRO A 27 -9.97 18.16 -3.70
C PRO A 27 -8.81 17.69 -2.81
N GLY A 28 -9.15 17.18 -1.63
CA GLY A 28 -8.16 16.75 -0.64
C GLY A 28 -7.38 15.48 -1.03
N ASP A 29 -7.95 14.63 -1.88
CA ASP A 29 -7.30 13.44 -2.43
C ASP A 29 -6.21 13.80 -3.47
N GLU A 30 -6.47 14.79 -4.32
CA GLU A 30 -5.44 15.35 -5.22
C GLU A 30 -4.35 16.08 -4.43
N ALA A 31 -4.72 16.83 -3.39
CA ALA A 31 -3.76 17.43 -2.47
C ALA A 31 -2.89 16.37 -1.79
N PHE A 32 -3.49 15.25 -1.35
CA PHE A 32 -2.78 14.15 -0.75
C PHE A 32 -1.80 13.51 -1.75
N ARG A 33 -2.15 13.40 -3.03
CA ARG A 33 -1.23 12.93 -4.06
C ARG A 33 0.00 13.83 -4.20
N LEU A 34 -0.19 15.15 -4.18
CA LEU A 34 0.91 16.11 -4.20
C LEU A 34 1.84 15.95 -2.99
N TYR A 35 1.26 15.72 -1.81
CA TYR A 35 2.00 15.46 -0.58
C TYR A 35 2.76 14.13 -0.63
N ASP A 36 2.07 13.02 -0.93
CA ASP A 36 2.61 11.66 -0.83
C ASP A 36 3.57 11.29 -1.98
N THR A 37 3.22 11.65 -3.21
CA THR A 37 4.01 11.27 -4.40
C THR A 37 5.15 12.24 -4.67
N PHE A 38 4.92 13.54 -4.49
CA PHE A 38 5.87 14.59 -4.85
C PHE A 38 6.56 15.22 -3.64
N GLY A 39 6.18 14.85 -2.41
CA GLY A 39 6.80 15.33 -1.18
C GLY A 39 6.54 16.81 -0.90
N LEU A 40 5.52 17.41 -1.52
CA LEU A 40 5.22 18.82 -1.33
C LEU A 40 4.63 19.05 0.07
N PRO A 41 5.15 20.02 0.85
CA PRO A 41 4.59 20.39 2.14
C PRO A 41 3.11 20.80 2.04
N LEU A 42 2.28 20.40 3.02
CA LEU A 42 0.84 20.68 3.03
C LEU A 42 0.53 22.18 3.02
N ASP A 43 1.29 22.97 3.79
CA ASP A 43 1.20 24.42 3.83
C ASP A 43 1.42 25.05 2.45
N PHE A 44 2.42 24.56 1.70
CA PHE A 44 2.66 25.00 0.32
C PHE A 44 1.47 24.70 -0.60
N ILE A 45 0.86 23.51 -0.46
CA ILE A 45 -0.31 23.11 -1.27
C ILE A 45 -1.53 23.98 -0.91
N GLN A 46 -1.74 24.25 0.38
CA GLN A 46 -2.84 25.11 0.87
C GLN A 46 -2.68 26.55 0.41
N ASP A 47 -1.46 27.09 0.45
CA ASP A 47 -1.17 28.43 -0.03
C ASP A 47 -1.37 28.53 -1.56
N ALA A 48 -0.91 27.54 -2.32
CA ALA A 48 -1.14 27.49 -3.76
C ALA A 48 -2.63 27.42 -4.11
N ALA A 49 -3.44 26.65 -3.36
CA ALA A 49 -4.89 26.60 -3.54
C ALA A 49 -5.54 27.96 -3.23
N ARG A 50 -5.11 28.62 -2.14
CA ARG A 50 -5.60 29.95 -1.75
C ARG A 50 -5.28 31.01 -2.80
N ASP A 51 -4.08 31.00 -3.36
CA ASP A 51 -3.63 31.93 -4.39
C ASP A 51 -4.44 31.80 -5.69
N GLN A 52 -4.96 30.60 -5.96
CA GLN A 52 -5.88 30.33 -7.08
C GLN A 52 -7.36 30.61 -6.73
N GLY A 53 -7.64 31.12 -5.53
CA GLY A 53 -9.01 31.39 -5.08
C GLY A 53 -9.81 30.12 -4.77
N LEU A 54 -9.15 28.98 -4.56
CA LEU A 54 -9.77 27.71 -4.25
C LEU A 54 -9.91 27.52 -2.74
N GLU A 55 -11.00 26.87 -2.32
CA GLU A 55 -11.16 26.39 -0.95
C GLU A 55 -10.51 25.01 -0.79
N PHE A 56 -9.72 24.80 0.25
CA PHE A 56 -9.01 23.55 0.45
C PHE A 56 -9.88 22.52 1.18
N ASP A 57 -10.08 21.34 0.61
CA ASP A 57 -10.78 20.24 1.27
C ASP A 57 -9.87 19.50 2.27
N GLN A 58 -9.76 20.05 3.47
CA GLN A 58 -8.99 19.45 4.57
C GLN A 58 -9.51 18.05 4.95
N HIS A 59 -10.83 17.87 4.95
CA HIS A 59 -11.43 16.61 5.36
C HIS A 59 -11.14 15.48 4.35
N GLY A 60 -11.16 15.79 3.05
CA GLY A 60 -10.74 14.86 2.00
C GLY A 60 -9.27 14.44 2.15
N PHE A 61 -8.39 15.39 2.48
CA PHE A 61 -6.97 15.14 2.69
C PHE A 61 -6.73 14.22 3.90
N ASP A 62 -7.37 14.53 5.03
CA ASP A 62 -7.25 13.75 6.26
C ASP A 62 -7.76 12.30 6.07
N ARG A 63 -8.85 12.14 5.29
CA ARG A 63 -9.39 10.82 4.94
C ARG A 63 -8.39 10.02 4.10
N ALA A 64 -7.81 10.62 3.06
CA ALA A 64 -6.81 9.97 2.22
C ALA A 64 -5.56 9.55 3.02
N MET A 65 -5.11 10.40 3.95
CA MET A 65 -4.01 10.08 4.86
C MET A 65 -4.34 8.91 5.80
N ALA A 66 -5.55 8.88 6.36
CA ALA A 66 -6.00 7.78 7.20
C ALA A 66 -6.05 6.45 6.43
N GLU A 67 -6.59 6.45 5.21
CA GLU A 67 -6.66 5.27 4.34
C GLU A 67 -5.26 4.74 3.96
N GLN A 68 -4.30 5.62 3.67
CA GLN A 68 -2.92 5.20 3.44
C GLN A 68 -2.32 4.54 4.70
N ARG A 69 -2.52 5.15 5.87
CA ARG A 69 -2.03 4.63 7.15
C ARG A 69 -2.64 3.25 7.46
N GLU A 70 -3.92 3.05 7.17
CA GLU A 70 -4.58 1.76 7.31
C GLU A 70 -4.03 0.71 6.35
N ARG A 71 -3.82 1.05 5.07
CA ARG A 71 -3.18 0.16 4.10
C ARG A 71 -1.78 -0.29 4.54
N ALA A 72 -0.97 0.65 5.06
CA ALA A 72 0.36 0.33 5.59
C ALA A 72 0.27 -0.64 6.79
N ARG A 73 -0.67 -0.43 7.71
CA ARG A 73 -0.89 -1.33 8.86
C ARG A 73 -1.41 -2.70 8.46
N ALA A 74 -2.30 -2.78 7.48
CA ALA A 74 -2.84 -4.04 6.98
C ALA A 74 -1.73 -4.90 6.33
N SER A 75 -0.87 -4.26 5.54
CA SER A 75 0.30 -4.92 4.93
C SER A 75 1.25 -5.49 5.98
N TRP A 76 1.52 -4.74 7.04
CA TRP A 76 2.37 -5.24 8.15
C TRP A 76 1.75 -6.41 8.92
N LYS A 77 0.44 -6.38 9.21
CA LYS A 77 -0.26 -7.48 9.89
C LYS A 77 -0.29 -8.77 9.08
N GLY A 78 -0.30 -8.68 7.74
CA GLY A 78 -0.20 -9.85 6.85
C GLY A 78 1.15 -10.57 7.02
N ALA A 79 2.25 -9.82 6.96
CA ALA A 79 3.60 -10.36 7.17
C ALA A 79 3.78 -11.01 8.55
N ALA A 80 3.23 -10.39 9.61
CA ALA A 80 3.32 -10.92 10.98
C ALA A 80 2.48 -12.20 11.20
N LYS A 81 1.36 -12.37 10.47
CA LYS A 81 0.54 -13.59 10.57
C LYS A 81 1.21 -14.81 9.93
N GLN A 82 1.98 -14.63 8.86
CA GLN A 82 2.76 -15.72 8.26
C GLN A 82 3.82 -16.25 9.21
N THR A 83 4.50 -15.37 9.96
CA THR A 83 5.50 -15.77 10.98
C THR A 83 4.88 -16.47 12.20
N ALA A 84 3.58 -16.29 12.46
CA ALA A 84 2.86 -16.92 13.57
C ALA A 84 2.35 -18.34 13.25
N ASN A 85 2.48 -18.80 12.01
CA ASN A 85 2.00 -20.12 11.61
C ASN A 85 2.93 -21.22 12.21
N PRO A 86 2.38 -22.22 12.93
CA PRO A 86 3.16 -23.30 13.54
C PRO A 86 4.08 -24.03 12.56
N ALA A 87 3.72 -24.07 11.27
CA ALA A 87 4.55 -24.68 10.22
C ALA A 87 5.95 -24.04 10.11
N TYR A 88 6.10 -22.76 10.47
CA TYR A 88 7.37 -22.04 10.44
C TYR A 88 8.04 -21.96 11.81
N GLN A 89 7.27 -21.93 12.90
CA GLN A 89 7.79 -21.70 14.26
C GLN A 89 8.71 -22.81 14.77
N GLN A 90 8.52 -24.03 14.30
CA GLN A 90 9.31 -25.20 14.72
C GLN A 90 10.56 -25.40 13.87
N LEU A 91 10.75 -24.61 12.81
CA LEU A 91 11.88 -24.77 11.91
C LEU A 91 13.14 -24.09 12.47
N PRO A 92 14.33 -24.69 12.27
CA PRO A 92 15.57 -24.02 12.58
C PRO A 92 15.72 -22.77 11.69
N LYS A 93 16.49 -21.81 12.18
CA LYS A 93 16.74 -20.56 11.44
C LYS A 93 17.63 -20.83 10.24
N SER A 94 17.20 -20.40 9.06
CA SER A 94 18.03 -20.42 7.84
C SER A 94 19.18 -19.41 7.92
N ILE A 95 20.36 -19.82 7.45
CA ILE A 95 21.56 -18.97 7.37
C ILE A 95 21.54 -18.22 6.03
N PHE A 96 21.70 -16.90 6.10
CA PHE A 96 21.74 -16.06 4.90
C PHE A 96 23.19 -15.82 4.45
N GLU A 97 23.48 -16.13 3.18
CA GLU A 97 24.83 -16.11 2.61
C GLU A 97 25.01 -15.09 1.46
N GLY A 98 23.94 -14.38 1.08
CA GLY A 98 23.90 -13.52 -0.10
C GLY A 98 24.85 -12.32 -0.08
N TYR A 99 25.45 -12.02 1.07
CA TYR A 99 26.52 -11.01 1.15
C TYR A 99 27.85 -11.48 0.55
N LEU A 100 28.09 -12.80 0.51
CA LEU A 100 29.37 -13.39 0.13
C LEU A 100 29.29 -14.17 -1.18
N GLN A 101 28.14 -14.78 -1.46
CA GLN A 101 27.97 -15.66 -2.62
C GLN A 101 26.55 -15.60 -3.18
N THR A 102 26.43 -15.95 -4.47
CA THR A 102 25.14 -16.01 -5.20
C THR A 102 24.69 -17.44 -5.48
N ARG A 103 25.45 -18.43 -5.04
CA ARG A 103 25.17 -19.86 -5.17
C ARG A 103 25.53 -20.52 -3.85
N SER A 104 24.67 -21.43 -3.42
CA SER A 104 24.95 -22.36 -2.33
C SER A 104 24.89 -23.78 -2.87
N GLU A 105 25.70 -24.65 -2.29
CA GLU A 105 25.81 -26.07 -2.61
C GLU A 105 25.47 -26.87 -1.36
N ASP A 106 25.06 -28.13 -1.52
CA ASP A 106 24.70 -29.03 -0.41
C ASP A 106 23.61 -28.49 0.54
N CYS A 107 22.65 -27.71 0.01
CA CYS A 107 21.53 -27.19 0.80
C CYS A 107 20.56 -28.30 1.22
N GLU A 108 20.15 -28.28 2.48
CA GLU A 108 19.16 -29.19 3.04
C GLU A 108 17.75 -28.57 2.99
N VAL A 109 16.78 -29.33 2.49
CA VAL A 109 15.36 -28.95 2.55
C VAL A 109 14.82 -29.25 3.94
N LEU A 110 14.66 -28.21 4.77
CA LEU A 110 14.11 -28.31 6.11
C LEU A 110 12.60 -28.55 6.11
N ALA A 111 11.89 -27.94 5.15
CA ALA A 111 10.45 -28.08 5.01
C ALA A 111 9.96 -27.68 3.62
N ILE A 112 8.80 -28.24 3.26
CA ILE A 112 8.01 -27.82 2.12
C ILE A 112 6.65 -27.39 2.65
N ILE A 113 6.18 -26.20 2.26
CA ILE A 113 4.93 -25.61 2.76
C ILE A 113 4.03 -25.28 1.58
N LYS A 114 2.79 -25.75 1.65
CA LYS A 114 1.74 -25.48 0.66
C LYS A 114 0.53 -24.90 1.35
N ASN A 115 0.08 -23.71 0.94
CA ASN A 115 -1.04 -23.00 1.56
C ASN A 115 -0.91 -22.86 3.10
N GLY A 116 0.32 -22.63 3.58
CA GLY A 116 0.62 -22.55 5.01
C GLY A 116 0.59 -23.87 5.77
N GLN A 117 0.51 -25.02 5.10
CA GLN A 117 0.61 -26.34 5.74
C GLN A 117 1.86 -27.07 5.28
N GLY A 118 2.56 -27.73 6.22
CA GLY A 118 3.70 -28.58 5.89
C GLY A 118 3.27 -29.78 5.05
N VAL A 119 4.01 -30.08 3.98
CA VAL A 119 3.80 -31.21 3.08
C VAL A 119 5.12 -31.94 2.85
N HIS A 120 5.05 -33.18 2.36
CA HIS A 120 6.25 -33.98 2.05
C HIS A 120 6.78 -33.76 0.62
N GLU A 121 5.92 -33.31 -0.29
CA GLU A 121 6.27 -33.07 -1.70
C GLU A 121 5.34 -32.03 -2.34
N LEU A 122 5.81 -31.41 -3.44
CA LEU A 122 4.99 -30.63 -4.36
C LEU A 122 4.96 -31.34 -5.72
N LYS A 123 3.78 -31.40 -6.34
CA LYS A 123 3.63 -31.99 -7.68
C LYS A 123 3.98 -30.97 -8.76
N LEU A 124 4.26 -31.47 -9.97
CA LEU A 124 4.53 -30.62 -11.13
C LEU A 124 3.38 -29.62 -11.34
N GLY A 125 3.72 -28.34 -11.42
CA GLY A 125 2.77 -27.24 -11.60
C GLY A 125 2.14 -26.72 -10.30
N GLU A 126 2.47 -27.30 -9.14
CA GLU A 126 2.03 -26.77 -7.86
C GLU A 126 2.99 -25.70 -7.34
N GLU A 127 2.41 -24.66 -6.75
CA GLU A 127 3.15 -23.59 -6.08
C GLU A 127 3.22 -23.86 -4.57
N GLY A 128 4.35 -23.51 -3.97
CA GLY A 128 4.60 -23.63 -2.54
C GLY A 128 5.92 -22.98 -2.15
N GLU A 129 6.23 -23.06 -0.86
CA GLU A 129 7.45 -22.53 -0.26
C GLU A 129 8.38 -23.68 0.10
N VAL A 130 9.67 -23.52 -0.18
CA VAL A 130 10.73 -24.45 0.22
C VAL A 130 11.62 -23.73 1.21
N ILE A 131 11.79 -24.31 2.40
CA ILE A 131 12.64 -23.74 3.45
C ILE A 131 13.95 -24.49 3.46
N LEU A 132 15.05 -23.76 3.26
CA LEU A 132 16.41 -24.28 3.26
C LEU A 132 17.15 -23.93 4.54
N ASP A 133 18.11 -24.77 4.94
CA ASP A 133 19.01 -24.52 6.06
C ASP A 133 19.94 -23.31 5.82
N HIS A 134 20.32 -23.07 4.57
CA HIS A 134 21.05 -21.88 4.15
C HIS A 134 20.68 -21.45 2.73
N THR A 135 20.82 -20.15 2.43
CA THR A 135 20.46 -19.60 1.10
C THR A 135 21.14 -18.26 0.82
N PRO A 136 21.50 -17.97 -0.45
CA PRO A 136 21.98 -16.66 -0.87
C PRO A 136 20.84 -15.70 -1.25
N PHE A 137 19.59 -16.18 -1.32
CA PHE A 137 18.46 -15.41 -1.83
C PHE A 137 17.95 -14.38 -0.82
N TYR A 138 17.85 -13.13 -1.24
CA TYR A 138 17.15 -12.11 -0.47
C TYR A 138 15.64 -12.41 -0.45
N ALA A 139 15.08 -12.47 0.75
CA ALA A 139 13.64 -12.52 0.95
C ALA A 139 12.98 -11.17 0.60
N GLU A 140 11.78 -11.23 0.05
CA GLU A 140 10.96 -10.04 -0.18
C GLU A 140 10.53 -9.42 1.15
N SER A 141 10.95 -8.17 1.40
CA SER A 141 10.59 -7.44 2.63
C SER A 141 10.79 -5.93 2.45
N GLY A 142 10.03 -5.13 3.19
CA GLY A 142 10.22 -3.67 3.24
C GLY A 142 10.04 -2.96 1.89
N GLY A 143 9.30 -3.55 0.94
CA GLY A 143 9.10 -3.02 -0.42
C GLY A 143 10.19 -3.41 -1.42
N GLN A 144 11.18 -4.20 -1.03
CA GLN A 144 12.19 -4.75 -1.93
C GLN A 144 11.69 -6.05 -2.54
N VAL A 145 11.83 -6.20 -3.85
CA VAL A 145 11.51 -7.44 -4.58
C VAL A 145 12.54 -8.51 -4.24
N GLY A 146 12.09 -9.70 -3.86
CA GLY A 146 12.97 -10.83 -3.55
C GLY A 146 13.68 -11.40 -4.77
N ASP A 147 14.75 -12.16 -4.52
CA ASP A 147 15.56 -12.77 -5.57
C ASP A 147 14.80 -13.88 -6.33
N ARG A 148 15.20 -14.11 -7.57
CA ARG A 148 14.69 -15.20 -8.43
C ARG A 148 15.83 -16.05 -8.95
N GLY A 149 15.56 -17.34 -9.04
CA GLY A 149 16.55 -18.34 -9.43
C GLY A 149 15.94 -19.72 -9.40
N THR A 150 16.77 -20.74 -9.24
CA THR A 150 16.34 -22.12 -9.39
C THR A 150 17.10 -23.01 -8.43
N LEU A 151 16.44 -24.05 -7.95
CA LEU A 151 17.04 -25.13 -7.17
C LEU A 151 17.25 -26.33 -8.10
N TYR A 152 18.40 -26.96 -7.99
CA TYR A 152 18.75 -28.17 -8.75
C TYR A 152 19.34 -29.17 -7.77
N SER A 153 19.01 -30.44 -7.92
CA SER A 153 19.75 -31.54 -7.30
C SER A 153 20.60 -32.20 -8.37
N ASP A 154 21.86 -32.49 -8.07
CA ASP A 154 22.63 -33.42 -8.89
C ASP A 154 22.03 -34.83 -8.69
N GLU A 155 21.78 -35.55 -9.78
CA GLU A 155 21.29 -36.95 -9.76
C GLU A 155 22.27 -37.91 -9.09
#